data_AF-A0AAD8YDQ4-F1
#
_entry.id   AF-A0AAD8YDQ4-F1
#
_cell.length_a   1.000
_cell.length_b   1.000
_cell.length_c   1.000
_cell.angle_alpha   90.00
_cell.angle_beta   90.00
_cell.angle_gamma   90.00
#
_symmetry.space_group_name_H-M   'P 1'
#
loop_
_entity.id
_entity.type
_entity.pdbx_description
1 polymer ?
#
loop_
_entity_poly.entity_id
_entity_poly.type
_entity_poly.pdbx_seq_one_letter_code
_entity_poly.pdbx_strand_id
1 'polypeptide(L)'
;MGNSPSSSNGTLSIVLDSPQTPNSNFIAGRTLTGSVYAQATNNINQVRVEAYITGKERTRVRYTETTSYTDSNGNRRTRHHTRYRNAERSIYRVNVNLGQVENVQAGSQFRFPFQIELPHDLPSSMYMARNGGYSLINYKFKAHVGGHHKVEQLFNVMSAPLSMQPVSNYLVPPIVRDIQSCCFNMGSITMAARIANTRIGRGETAIIDFACKNRSRQRITSVTVDIKQEVRWTAGYHSEYAKDALARRLFNRTERWGEMSKEEVKAEQQSRQKNTDSHRDRKQQTLQTIHKAVFDGENRVLLNVPASALQTYSGALVQVSHRMKIKITFDGTCIDHPTITVPIYLGTPTSYGAQIASPQPSIPVATAIATPTPSAPPMGVKPSAPPSEAEIDLAAPSAPPAEWAAAVTSAPVVVGHAAAVVGGNANDFDGEGGAAQVSVFLPVAEVVPSHGNLINEIKVAVSPSDTVKKRLDDKKWAQVFNAMTPMEYSSVIKAVAIEFDQPDIAALIAPSVRGGHFTHEYVISAIRVVSDWLRTPTITKILPFCKDLHANAGKIKAELTDWEKVCTERDFEQALAVHGQESMA
;
A
#
# COMPACT_ATOMS: atom_id res chain seq x y z
N MET A 1 -36.37 -34.10 -20.94
CA MET A 1 -35.18 -34.34 -20.11
C MET A 1 -35.46 -33.67 -18.77
N GLY A 2 -35.82 -34.45 -17.75
CA GLY A 2 -36.13 -33.92 -16.42
C GLY A 2 -34.84 -33.75 -15.64
N ASN A 3 -34.57 -32.54 -15.15
CA ASN A 3 -33.53 -32.32 -14.15
C ASN A 3 -33.97 -33.02 -12.87
N SER A 4 -33.36 -34.17 -12.57
CA SER A 4 -33.50 -34.82 -11.27
C SER A 4 -33.11 -33.81 -10.18
N PRO A 5 -33.94 -33.59 -9.14
CA PRO A 5 -33.58 -32.71 -8.04
C PRO A 5 -32.29 -33.21 -7.43
N SER A 6 -31.25 -32.37 -7.41
CA SER A 6 -30.00 -32.68 -6.73
C SER A 6 -30.29 -32.84 -5.24
N SER A 7 -30.47 -34.07 -4.79
CA SER A 7 -30.65 -34.38 -3.37
C SER A 7 -29.42 -33.86 -2.61
N SER A 8 -29.61 -32.81 -1.82
CA SER A 8 -28.52 -32.24 -1.03
C SER A 8 -28.13 -33.22 0.07
N ASN A 9 -27.05 -33.96 -0.16
CA ASN A 9 -26.50 -34.99 0.74
C ASN A 9 -25.94 -34.45 2.07
N GLY A 10 -26.11 -33.16 2.40
CA GLY A 10 -25.67 -32.61 3.67
C GLY A 10 -25.86 -31.11 3.79
N THR A 11 -25.55 -30.58 4.98
CA THR A 11 -25.40 -29.15 5.24
C THR A 11 -23.94 -28.84 5.57
N LEU A 12 -23.49 -27.65 5.19
CA LEU A 12 -22.12 -27.17 5.40
C LEU A 12 -22.18 -25.74 5.92
N SER A 13 -21.43 -25.42 6.98
CA SER A 13 -21.29 -24.05 7.48
C SER A 13 -19.84 -23.74 7.84
N ILE A 14 -19.45 -22.48 7.71
CA ILE A 14 -18.14 -21.98 8.12
C ILE A 14 -18.36 -21.06 9.30
N VAL A 15 -17.55 -21.24 10.34
CA VAL A 15 -17.46 -20.30 11.46
C VAL A 15 -15.99 -19.88 11.57
N LEU A 16 -15.76 -18.57 11.45
CA LEU A 16 -14.44 -17.99 11.68
C LEU A 16 -14.37 -17.51 13.13
N ASP A 17 -13.24 -17.75 13.79
CA ASP A 17 -13.04 -17.22 15.13
C ASP A 17 -12.90 -15.70 15.04
N SER A 18 -13.65 -14.98 15.89
CA SER A 18 -13.62 -13.51 15.86
C SER A 18 -12.21 -13.01 16.19
N PRO A 19 -11.60 -12.17 15.34
CA PRO A 19 -10.28 -11.64 15.64
C PRO A 19 -10.41 -10.67 16.82
N GLN A 20 -9.39 -10.66 17.69
CA GLN A 20 -9.33 -9.75 18.85
C GLN A 20 -8.97 -8.31 18.44
N THR A 21 -9.60 -7.79 17.38
CA THR A 21 -9.40 -6.42 16.92
C THR A 21 -10.68 -5.61 17.11
N PRO A 22 -10.60 -4.28 17.32
CA PRO A 22 -11.77 -3.45 17.59
C PRO A 22 -12.87 -3.52 16.52
N ASN A 23 -12.49 -3.88 15.29
CA ASN A 23 -13.37 -3.87 14.12
C ASN A 23 -13.61 -5.28 13.54
N SER A 24 -13.30 -6.35 14.28
CA SER A 24 -13.43 -7.74 13.81
C SER A 24 -12.69 -8.02 12.48
N ASN A 25 -11.58 -7.31 12.23
CA ASN A 25 -10.75 -7.52 11.05
C ASN A 25 -9.58 -8.46 11.38
N PHE A 26 -9.29 -9.38 10.47
CA PHE A 26 -8.07 -10.19 10.52
C PHE A 26 -6.88 -9.34 10.07
N ILE A 27 -5.70 -9.57 10.63
CA ILE A 27 -4.50 -8.79 10.28
C ILE A 27 -3.60 -9.66 9.41
N ALA A 28 -3.09 -9.12 8.30
CA ALA A 28 -2.11 -9.78 7.45
C ALA A 28 -0.87 -10.19 8.27
N GLY A 29 -0.30 -11.36 7.99
CA GLY A 29 0.79 -11.94 8.80
C GLY A 29 0.32 -12.65 10.06
N ARG A 30 -0.98 -12.72 10.32
CA ARG A 30 -1.57 -13.45 11.44
C ARG A 30 -2.32 -14.68 10.96
N THR A 31 -2.67 -15.49 11.95
CA THR A 31 -3.34 -16.75 11.73
C THR A 31 -4.85 -16.56 11.69
N LEU A 32 -5.47 -16.98 10.60
CA LEU A 32 -6.91 -17.16 10.48
C LEU A 32 -7.28 -18.52 11.09
N THR A 33 -8.12 -18.51 12.11
CA THR A 33 -8.64 -19.73 12.74
C THR A 33 -10.15 -19.81 12.60
N GLY A 34 -10.65 -21.05 12.59
CA GLY A 34 -12.07 -21.30 12.48
C GLY A 34 -12.38 -22.79 12.39
N SER A 35 -13.61 -23.10 12.03
CA SER A 35 -14.07 -24.47 11.85
C SER A 35 -15.07 -24.55 10.70
N VAL A 36 -14.97 -25.62 9.93
CA VAL A 36 -16.02 -26.03 8.98
C VAL A 36 -16.85 -27.12 9.64
N TYR A 37 -18.16 -26.93 9.61
CA TYR A 37 -19.15 -27.83 10.19
C TYR A 37 -19.88 -28.52 9.05
N ALA A 38 -19.91 -29.85 9.06
CA ALA A 38 -20.59 -30.65 8.05
C ALA A 38 -21.57 -31.63 8.71
N GLN A 39 -22.80 -31.69 8.20
CA GLN A 39 -23.79 -32.66 8.64
C GLN A 39 -24.22 -33.51 7.45
N ALA A 40 -24.16 -34.83 7.59
CA ALA A 40 -24.64 -35.74 6.56
C ALA A 40 -26.16 -35.95 6.71
N THR A 41 -26.93 -35.76 5.64
CA THR A 41 -28.38 -36.05 5.65
C THR A 41 -28.68 -37.51 5.33
N ASN A 42 -27.75 -38.18 4.63
CA ASN A 42 -27.85 -39.57 4.20
C ASN A 42 -26.61 -40.36 4.66
N ASN A 43 -26.65 -41.69 4.56
CA ASN A 43 -25.45 -42.51 4.74
C ASN A 43 -24.51 -42.27 3.55
N ILE A 44 -23.26 -41.89 3.83
CA ILE A 44 -22.26 -41.57 2.80
C ILE A 44 -20.99 -42.35 3.12
N ASN A 45 -20.43 -43.03 2.12
CA ASN A 45 -19.19 -43.81 2.29
C ASN A 45 -18.02 -42.94 2.76
N GLN A 46 -17.97 -41.68 2.30
CA GLN A 46 -16.86 -40.78 2.57
C GLN A 46 -17.31 -39.32 2.48
N VAL A 47 -16.99 -38.54 3.52
CA VAL A 47 -17.09 -37.08 3.54
C VAL A 47 -15.68 -36.53 3.47
N ARG A 48 -15.29 -36.00 2.31
CA ARG A 48 -14.03 -35.27 2.11
C ARG A 48 -14.33 -33.79 2.09
N VAL A 49 -13.77 -33.05 3.05
CA VAL A 49 -13.95 -31.60 3.13
C VAL A 49 -12.67 -30.94 2.65
N GLU A 50 -12.82 -30.14 1.60
CA GLU A 50 -11.75 -29.29 1.10
C GLU A 50 -12.18 -27.85 1.28
N ALA A 51 -11.22 -27.01 1.58
CA ALA A 51 -11.42 -25.58 1.64
C ALA A 51 -10.37 -24.86 0.83
N TYR A 52 -10.66 -23.61 0.49
CA TYR A 52 -9.65 -22.70 0.01
C TYR A 52 -9.97 -21.29 0.44
N ILE A 53 -8.92 -20.54 0.71
CA ILE A 53 -9.02 -19.09 0.91
C ILE A 53 -8.69 -18.43 -0.42
N THR A 54 -9.44 -17.38 -0.75
CA THR A 54 -9.11 -16.52 -1.88
C THR A 54 -9.23 -15.05 -1.48
N GLY A 55 -8.25 -14.24 -1.88
CA GLY A 55 -8.30 -12.79 -1.89
C GLY A 55 -8.31 -12.29 -3.32
N LYS A 56 -9.20 -11.35 -3.65
CA LYS A 56 -9.42 -10.90 -5.03
C LYS A 56 -9.49 -9.38 -5.14
N GLU A 57 -8.90 -8.85 -6.21
CA GLU A 57 -9.20 -7.54 -6.75
C GLU A 57 -10.34 -7.67 -7.74
N ARG A 58 -11.35 -6.81 -7.61
CA ARG A 58 -12.48 -6.71 -8.54
C ARG A 58 -12.68 -5.26 -8.93
N THR A 59 -12.89 -5.02 -10.21
CA THR A 59 -13.16 -3.68 -10.72
C THR A 59 -14.31 -3.69 -11.71
N ARG A 60 -15.03 -2.59 -11.75
CA ARG A 60 -15.99 -2.25 -12.79
C ARG A 60 -15.70 -0.84 -13.26
N VAL A 61 -15.52 -0.66 -14.56
CA VAL A 61 -15.34 0.64 -15.19
C VAL A 61 -16.53 0.92 -16.11
N ARG A 62 -17.17 2.08 -15.92
CA ARG A 62 -18.20 2.62 -16.80
C ARG A 62 -17.52 3.43 -17.90
N TYR A 63 -17.93 3.20 -19.14
CA TYR A 63 -17.42 3.96 -20.28
C TYR A 63 -18.53 4.26 -21.28
N THR A 64 -18.32 5.27 -22.12
CA THR A 64 -19.26 5.67 -23.17
C THR A 64 -18.74 5.21 -24.52
N GLU A 65 -19.48 4.33 -25.16
CA GLU A 65 -19.26 3.91 -26.54
C GLU A 65 -20.08 4.80 -27.47
N THR A 66 -19.44 5.38 -28.49
CA THR A 66 -20.10 6.31 -29.41
C THR A 66 -20.26 5.63 -30.76
N THR A 67 -21.51 5.33 -31.14
CA THR A 67 -21.84 4.72 -32.43
C THR A 67 -22.36 5.78 -33.39
N SER A 68 -21.72 5.91 -34.56
CA SER A 68 -22.23 6.73 -35.67
C SER A 68 -23.13 5.86 -36.55
N TYR A 69 -24.32 6.34 -36.88
CA TYR A 69 -25.21 5.71 -37.85
C TYR A 69 -25.81 6.76 -38.77
N THR A 70 -26.13 6.37 -40.01
CA THR A 70 -26.84 7.24 -40.95
C THR A 70 -28.33 6.98 -40.78
N ASP A 71 -29.12 8.02 -40.52
CA ASP A 71 -30.58 7.90 -40.46
C ASP A 71 -31.18 7.71 -41.86
N SER A 72 -32.48 7.41 -41.93
CA SER A 72 -33.21 7.20 -43.19
C SER A 72 -33.15 8.40 -44.13
N ASN A 73 -32.81 9.59 -43.64
CA ASN A 73 -32.73 10.82 -44.41
C ASN A 73 -31.29 11.14 -44.86
N GLY A 74 -30.36 10.20 -44.71
CA GLY A 74 -28.95 10.40 -45.07
C GLY A 74 -28.16 11.22 -44.06
N ASN A 75 -28.75 11.64 -42.92
CA ASN A 75 -28.01 12.41 -41.93
C ASN A 75 -27.22 11.49 -41.02
N ARG A 76 -25.94 11.82 -40.81
CA ARG A 76 -25.11 11.13 -39.82
C ARG A 76 -25.56 11.55 -38.41
N ARG A 77 -26.00 10.57 -37.62
CA ARG A 77 -26.36 10.70 -36.22
C ARG A 77 -25.36 9.97 -35.34
N THR A 78 -25.24 10.43 -34.11
CA THR A 78 -24.37 9.85 -33.10
C THR A 78 -25.21 9.43 -31.90
N ARG A 79 -25.07 8.17 -31.46
CA ARG A 79 -25.68 7.67 -30.23
C ARG A 79 -24.59 7.29 -29.24
N HIS A 80 -24.76 7.74 -28.00
CA HIS A 80 -23.88 7.39 -26.89
C HIS A 80 -24.50 6.22 -26.11
N HIS A 81 -23.76 5.12 -25.98
CA HIS A 81 -24.13 3.96 -25.19
C HIS A 81 -23.29 3.92 -23.91
N THR A 82 -23.94 3.88 -22.74
CA THR A 82 -23.22 3.58 -21.50
C THR A 82 -22.96 2.07 -21.45
N ARG A 83 -21.69 1.69 -21.34
CA ARG A 83 -21.21 0.31 -21.20
C ARG A 83 -20.45 0.15 -19.89
N TYR A 84 -20.31 -1.09 -19.45
CA TYR A 84 -19.52 -1.46 -18.29
C TYR A 84 -18.53 -2.54 -18.67
N ARG A 85 -17.33 -2.49 -18.11
CA ARG A 85 -16.33 -3.55 -18.21
C ARG A 85 -15.91 -3.97 -16.81
N ASN A 86 -15.94 -5.26 -16.56
CA ASN A 86 -15.49 -5.84 -15.30
C ASN A 86 -14.09 -6.45 -15.49
N ALA A 87 -13.28 -6.44 -14.44
CA ALA A 87 -12.06 -7.24 -14.36
C ALA A 87 -11.90 -7.81 -12.95
N GLU A 88 -11.27 -8.97 -12.87
CA GLU A 88 -10.99 -9.66 -11.61
C GLU A 88 -9.59 -10.25 -11.65
N ARG A 89 -8.89 -10.24 -10.51
CA ARG A 89 -7.58 -10.86 -10.32
C ARG A 89 -7.50 -11.48 -8.93
N SER A 90 -6.94 -12.68 -8.82
CA SER A 90 -6.63 -13.28 -7.53
C SER A 90 -5.28 -12.76 -7.03
N ILE A 91 -5.30 -12.19 -5.84
CA ILE A 91 -4.08 -11.72 -5.16
C ILE A 91 -3.58 -12.75 -4.15
N TYR A 92 -4.46 -13.62 -3.65
CA TYR A 92 -4.13 -14.65 -2.68
C TYR A 92 -4.99 -15.89 -2.93
N ARG A 93 -4.36 -17.07 -2.95
CA ARG A 93 -5.07 -18.35 -2.93
C ARG A 93 -4.29 -19.41 -2.16
N VAL A 94 -4.98 -20.11 -1.27
CA VAL A 94 -4.47 -21.27 -0.53
C VAL A 94 -5.52 -22.35 -0.57
N ASN A 95 -5.15 -23.56 -0.98
CA ASN A 95 -6.01 -24.74 -0.86
C ASN A 95 -5.67 -25.47 0.45
N VAL A 96 -6.70 -25.95 1.14
CA VAL A 96 -6.62 -26.59 2.45
C VAL A 96 -7.41 -27.89 2.39
N ASN A 97 -6.73 -29.00 2.61
CA ASN A 97 -7.41 -30.27 2.81
C ASN A 97 -7.77 -30.38 4.30
N LEU A 98 -9.06 -30.22 4.63
CA LEU A 98 -9.53 -30.18 6.02
C LEU A 98 -9.66 -31.58 6.62
N GLY A 99 -9.72 -32.61 5.77
CA GLY A 99 -9.75 -34.00 6.19
C GLY A 99 -10.84 -34.82 5.51
N GLN A 100 -10.92 -36.07 5.93
CA GLN A 100 -11.82 -37.07 5.41
C GLN A 100 -12.37 -37.92 6.55
N VAL A 101 -13.66 -38.24 6.49
CA VAL A 101 -14.32 -39.21 7.37
C VAL A 101 -14.99 -40.27 6.52
N GLU A 102 -14.82 -41.53 6.88
CA GLU A 102 -15.40 -42.68 6.18
C GLU A 102 -16.61 -43.24 6.94
N ASN A 103 -17.48 -43.97 6.23
CA ASN A 103 -18.65 -44.66 6.78
C ASN A 103 -19.58 -43.75 7.61
N VAL A 104 -19.90 -42.59 7.04
CA VAL A 104 -20.69 -41.55 7.71
C VAL A 104 -22.17 -41.94 7.73
N GLN A 105 -22.76 -42.00 8.93
CA GLN A 105 -24.18 -42.25 9.11
C GLN A 105 -25.01 -40.97 8.94
N ALA A 106 -26.24 -41.10 8.43
CA ALA A 106 -27.21 -40.03 8.34
C ALA A 106 -27.44 -39.37 9.71
N GLY A 107 -27.46 -38.05 9.76
CA GLY A 107 -27.59 -37.24 10.97
C GLY A 107 -26.27 -36.91 11.66
N SER A 108 -25.16 -37.58 11.31
CA SER A 108 -23.85 -37.33 11.94
C SER A 108 -23.36 -35.92 11.64
N GLN A 109 -22.78 -35.27 12.67
CA GLN A 109 -22.19 -33.94 12.60
C GLN A 109 -20.68 -34.02 12.81
N PHE A 110 -19.94 -33.30 11.98
CA PHE A 110 -18.48 -33.24 11.99
C PHE A 110 -18.00 -31.81 12.06
N ARG A 111 -16.90 -31.61 12.78
CA ARG A 111 -16.19 -30.34 12.91
C ARG A 111 -14.77 -30.51 12.40
N PHE A 112 -14.40 -29.67 11.45
CA PHE A 112 -13.07 -29.60 10.85
C PHE A 112 -12.40 -28.28 11.21
N PRO A 113 -11.66 -28.21 12.34
CA PRO A 113 -10.94 -27.01 12.73
C PRO A 113 -9.76 -26.75 11.79
N PHE A 114 -9.46 -25.48 11.57
CA PHE A 114 -8.33 -25.07 10.74
C PHE A 114 -7.59 -23.87 11.32
N GLN A 115 -6.32 -23.77 10.95
CA GLN A 115 -5.41 -22.72 11.33
C GLN A 115 -4.54 -22.35 10.12
N ILE A 116 -4.70 -21.15 9.58
CA ILE A 116 -4.06 -20.77 8.32
C ILE A 116 -3.32 -19.45 8.50
N GLU A 117 -2.02 -19.44 8.24
CA GLU A 117 -1.22 -18.21 8.29
C GLU A 117 -1.50 -17.33 7.07
N LEU A 118 -2.01 -16.12 7.31
CA LEU A 118 -2.17 -15.12 6.27
C LEU A 118 -0.80 -14.53 5.92
N PRO A 119 -0.47 -14.37 4.63
CA PRO A 119 0.72 -13.63 4.22
C PRO A 119 0.78 -12.23 4.84
N HIS A 120 1.98 -11.77 5.21
CA HIS A 120 2.20 -10.47 5.85
C HIS A 120 1.86 -9.29 4.92
N ASP A 121 1.90 -9.52 3.62
CA ASP A 121 1.75 -8.52 2.57
C ASP A 121 0.31 -8.36 2.08
N LEU A 122 -0.66 -9.12 2.59
CA LEU A 122 -2.04 -8.98 2.13
C LEU A 122 -2.55 -7.53 2.29
N PRO A 123 -3.13 -6.93 1.22
CA PRO A 123 -3.72 -5.61 1.32
C PRO A 123 -4.98 -5.63 2.19
N SER A 124 -5.34 -4.48 2.75
CA SER A 124 -6.63 -4.36 3.42
C SER A 124 -7.79 -4.60 2.46
N SER A 125 -8.86 -5.21 2.98
CA SER A 125 -10.17 -5.14 2.36
C SER A 125 -10.55 -3.69 2.13
N MET A 126 -11.04 -3.36 0.94
CA MET A 126 -11.45 -2.00 0.60
C MET A 126 -12.53 -1.98 -0.47
N TYR A 127 -13.33 -0.93 -0.46
CA TYR A 127 -14.35 -0.66 -1.47
C TYR A 127 -14.36 0.83 -1.80
N MET A 128 -14.46 1.16 -3.08
CA MET A 128 -14.62 2.52 -3.59
C MET A 128 -15.50 2.46 -4.83
N ALA A 129 -16.51 3.33 -4.91
CA ALA A 129 -17.40 3.43 -6.06
C ALA A 129 -17.56 4.88 -6.51
N ARG A 130 -17.59 5.11 -7.83
CA ARG A 130 -17.80 6.44 -8.41
C ARG A 130 -18.42 6.30 -9.78
N ASN A 131 -19.40 7.15 -10.12
CA ASN A 131 -20.04 7.21 -11.43
C ASN A 131 -20.63 5.88 -11.96
N GLY A 132 -20.86 4.88 -11.11
CA GLY A 132 -21.31 3.54 -11.49
C GLY A 132 -20.16 2.53 -11.70
N GLY A 133 -18.91 2.97 -11.74
CA GLY A 133 -17.74 2.10 -11.58
C GLY A 133 -17.42 1.83 -10.11
N TYR A 134 -16.64 0.78 -9.86
CA TYR A 134 -16.14 0.46 -8.52
C TYR A 134 -14.79 -0.28 -8.55
N SER A 135 -14.11 -0.27 -7.41
CA SER A 135 -12.98 -1.13 -7.08
C SER A 135 -13.21 -1.79 -5.72
N LEU A 136 -12.91 -3.08 -5.61
CA LEU A 136 -13.13 -3.90 -4.42
C LEU A 136 -11.92 -4.82 -4.21
N ILE A 137 -11.43 -4.88 -2.98
CA ILE A 137 -10.58 -5.96 -2.48
C ILE A 137 -11.34 -6.69 -1.39
N ASN A 138 -11.57 -7.99 -1.58
CA ASN A 138 -12.25 -8.81 -0.60
C ASN A 138 -11.61 -10.19 -0.47
N TYR A 139 -11.85 -10.81 0.69
CA TYR A 139 -11.36 -12.13 1.03
C TYR A 139 -12.53 -13.05 1.36
N LYS A 140 -12.41 -14.31 0.92
CA LYS A 140 -13.41 -15.36 1.12
C LYS A 140 -12.74 -16.64 1.59
N PHE A 141 -13.35 -17.28 2.58
CA PHE A 141 -13.12 -18.69 2.89
C PHE A 141 -14.21 -19.50 2.21
N LYS A 142 -13.84 -20.47 1.38
CA LYS A 142 -14.77 -21.36 0.69
C LYS A 142 -14.51 -22.78 1.12
N ALA A 143 -15.55 -23.53 1.45
CA ALA A 143 -15.46 -24.95 1.76
C ALA A 143 -16.42 -25.73 0.87
N HIS A 144 -16.01 -26.92 0.44
CA HIS A 144 -16.86 -27.82 -0.30
C HIS A 144 -16.71 -29.28 0.12
N VAL A 145 -17.78 -30.04 -0.05
CA VAL A 145 -17.82 -31.50 0.18
C VAL A 145 -18.01 -32.20 -1.16
N GLY A 146 -17.03 -33.02 -1.55
CA GLY A 146 -17.11 -33.84 -2.76
C GLY A 146 -17.39 -33.08 -4.07
N GLY A 147 -17.06 -31.78 -4.14
CA GLY A 147 -17.22 -30.94 -5.32
C GLY A 147 -18.65 -30.43 -5.61
N HIS A 148 -19.65 -30.80 -4.81
CA HIS A 148 -21.06 -30.49 -5.11
C HIS A 148 -21.68 -29.42 -4.19
N HIS A 149 -21.42 -29.49 -2.88
CA HIS A 149 -21.95 -28.52 -1.90
C HIS A 149 -20.86 -27.55 -1.52
N LYS A 150 -21.11 -26.25 -1.73
CA LYS A 150 -20.14 -25.16 -1.50
C LYS A 150 -20.77 -24.12 -0.58
N VAL A 151 -20.07 -23.76 0.47
CA VAL A 151 -20.41 -22.63 1.33
C VAL A 151 -19.26 -21.61 1.30
N GLU A 152 -19.59 -20.33 1.40
CA GLU A 152 -18.60 -19.25 1.42
C GLU A 152 -18.85 -18.30 2.58
N GLN A 153 -17.76 -17.83 3.20
CA GLN A 153 -17.78 -16.83 4.26
C GLN A 153 -16.85 -15.68 3.87
N LEU A 154 -17.38 -14.47 3.81
CA LEU A 154 -16.59 -13.25 3.65
C LEU A 154 -15.90 -12.91 4.96
N PHE A 155 -14.69 -12.36 4.86
CA PHE A 155 -14.01 -11.75 5.99
C PHE A 155 -13.16 -10.55 5.55
N ASN A 156 -12.87 -9.68 6.52
CA ASN A 156 -12.05 -8.52 6.28
C ASN A 156 -10.61 -8.76 6.71
N VAL A 157 -9.70 -8.31 5.86
CA VAL A 157 -8.27 -8.25 6.18
C VAL A 157 -7.88 -6.79 6.36
N MET A 158 -7.03 -6.52 7.34
CA MET A 158 -6.24 -5.31 7.47
C MET A 158 -4.79 -5.64 7.11
N SER A 159 -4.10 -4.75 6.41
CA SER A 159 -2.67 -4.92 6.15
C SER A 159 -1.90 -5.07 7.45
N ALA A 160 -0.69 -5.62 7.37
CA ALA A 160 0.20 -5.64 8.51
C ALA A 160 0.41 -4.22 9.07
N PRO A 161 0.55 -4.08 10.41
CA PRO A 161 0.93 -2.82 11.03
C PRO A 161 2.18 -2.25 10.39
N LEU A 162 2.23 -0.93 10.26
CA LEU A 162 3.44 -0.23 9.87
C LEU A 162 4.58 -0.59 10.83
N SER A 163 5.82 -0.58 10.32
CA SER A 163 7.00 -0.71 11.17
C SER A 163 7.02 0.41 12.21
N MET A 164 7.42 0.09 13.45
CA MET A 164 7.63 1.08 14.50
C MET A 164 8.78 2.02 14.19
N GLN A 165 9.68 1.66 13.27
CA GLN A 165 10.74 2.54 12.81
C GLN A 165 10.12 3.58 11.87
N PRO A 166 10.01 4.86 12.28
CA PRO A 166 9.49 5.89 11.40
C PRO A 166 10.42 6.02 10.20
N VAL A 167 9.86 6.30 9.02
CA VAL A 167 10.67 6.81 7.90
C VAL A 167 11.00 8.25 8.27
N SER A 168 12.08 8.36 9.05
CA SER A 168 12.45 9.54 9.82
C SER A 168 12.69 10.75 8.93
N ASN A 169 12.16 11.89 9.38
CA ASN A 169 12.60 13.23 9.00
C ASN A 169 12.67 13.46 7.50
N TYR A 170 11.58 13.14 6.80
CA TYR A 170 11.46 13.45 5.40
C TYR A 170 11.53 14.97 5.20
N LEU A 171 12.65 15.42 4.69
CA LEU A 171 12.97 16.82 4.50
C LEU A 171 12.90 17.14 3.02
N VAL A 172 11.89 17.91 2.64
CA VAL A 172 11.73 18.40 1.27
C VAL A 172 12.85 19.39 0.99
N PRO A 173 13.61 19.20 -0.10
CA PRO A 173 14.59 20.19 -0.55
C PRO A 173 13.97 21.58 -0.68
N PRO A 174 14.66 22.65 -0.26
CA PRO A 174 14.16 24.00 -0.43
C PRO A 174 13.93 24.29 -1.91
N ILE A 175 12.68 24.59 -2.25
CA ILE A 175 12.26 24.94 -3.60
C ILE A 175 12.27 26.46 -3.71
N VAL A 176 13.05 26.98 -4.65
CA VAL A 176 13.00 28.40 -5.06
C VAL A 176 12.08 28.52 -6.27
N ARG A 177 11.06 29.38 -6.21
CA ARG A 177 10.16 29.68 -7.33
C ARG A 177 10.09 31.17 -7.56
N ASP A 178 10.29 31.58 -8.80
CA ASP A 178 9.98 32.95 -9.20
C ASP A 178 8.45 33.13 -9.23
N ILE A 179 7.98 34.27 -8.73
CA ILE A 179 6.57 34.61 -8.70
C ILE A 179 6.31 35.58 -9.85
N GLN A 180 5.39 35.22 -10.73
CA GLN A 180 5.01 36.03 -11.88
C GLN A 180 3.56 36.51 -11.75
N SER A 181 3.30 37.73 -12.22
CA SER A 181 1.95 38.29 -12.40
C SER A 181 1.90 38.96 -13.77
N CYS A 182 0.99 38.50 -14.64
CA CYS A 182 0.77 39.07 -15.99
C CYS A 182 2.07 39.42 -16.74
N CYS A 183 3.00 38.45 -16.84
CA CYS A 183 4.33 38.55 -17.48
C CYS A 183 5.42 39.33 -16.72
N PHE A 184 5.15 39.89 -15.54
CA PHE A 184 6.15 40.60 -14.73
C PHE A 184 6.70 39.71 -13.60
N ASN A 185 8.02 39.66 -13.45
CA ASN A 185 8.67 39.01 -12.31
C ASN A 185 8.45 39.85 -11.05
N MET A 186 7.67 39.31 -10.11
CA MET A 186 7.32 39.95 -8.84
C MET A 186 8.32 39.61 -7.73
N GLY A 187 9.33 38.80 -8.01
CA GLY A 187 10.36 38.33 -7.08
C GLY A 187 10.36 36.81 -6.99
N SER A 188 10.78 36.25 -5.86
CA SER A 188 10.84 34.80 -5.68
C SER A 188 10.39 34.39 -4.29
N ILE A 189 10.09 33.11 -4.10
CA ILE A 189 9.83 32.51 -2.80
C ILE A 189 10.72 31.29 -2.65
N THR A 190 11.29 31.11 -1.46
CA THR A 190 11.98 29.87 -1.10
C THR A 190 11.17 29.18 -0.03
N MET A 191 10.87 27.90 -0.19
CA MET A 191 10.04 27.13 0.75
C MET A 191 10.63 25.74 0.97
N ALA A 192 10.52 25.24 2.20
CA ALA A 192 10.87 23.87 2.56
C ALA A 192 9.85 23.32 3.56
N ALA A 193 9.79 22.00 3.67
CA ALA A 193 8.94 21.32 4.62
C ALA A 193 9.65 20.10 5.20
N ARG A 194 9.37 19.77 6.45
CA ARG A 194 9.74 18.51 7.07
C ARG A 194 8.47 17.79 7.49
N ILE A 195 8.41 16.51 7.17
CA ILE A 195 7.36 15.60 7.64
C ILE A 195 8.04 14.62 8.58
N ALA A 196 7.58 14.56 9.82
CA ALA A 196 8.20 13.71 10.83
C ALA A 196 8.22 12.23 10.41
N ASN A 197 7.14 11.78 9.78
CA ASN A 197 6.99 10.43 9.24
C ASN A 197 6.09 10.43 8.00
N THR A 198 6.56 9.86 6.90
CA THR A 198 5.78 9.70 5.66
C THR A 198 4.97 8.41 5.61
N ARG A 199 5.22 7.46 6.54
CA ARG A 199 4.40 6.26 6.76
C ARG A 199 3.46 6.50 7.94
N ILE A 200 2.19 6.81 7.66
CA ILE A 200 1.22 7.25 8.66
C ILE A 200 0.11 6.21 8.80
N GLY A 201 -0.20 5.79 10.03
CA GLY A 201 -1.34 4.92 10.29
C GLY A 201 -2.67 5.64 10.08
N ARG A 202 -3.71 4.92 9.60
CA ARG A 202 -5.07 5.48 9.56
C ARG A 202 -5.55 5.85 10.97
N GLY A 203 -6.07 7.05 11.15
CA GLY A 203 -6.44 7.56 12.47
C GLY A 203 -5.29 8.23 13.24
N GLU A 204 -4.04 8.10 12.78
CA GLU A 204 -2.89 8.79 13.37
C GLU A 204 -2.78 10.24 12.88
N THR A 205 -1.93 11.01 13.55
CA THR A 205 -1.67 12.42 13.24
C THR A 205 -0.35 12.58 12.51
N ALA A 206 -0.39 13.20 11.33
CA ALA A 206 0.81 13.64 10.64
C ALA A 206 1.34 14.93 11.27
N ILE A 207 2.65 15.00 11.50
CA ILE A 207 3.34 16.19 12.01
C ILE A 207 4.11 16.82 10.85
N ILE A 208 3.77 18.06 10.53
CA ILE A 208 4.35 18.80 9.40
C ILE A 208 4.93 20.11 9.91
N ASP A 209 6.21 20.32 9.64
CA ASP A 209 6.90 21.59 9.85
C ASP A 209 7.10 22.26 8.49
N PHE A 210 6.79 23.55 8.39
CA PHE A 210 6.92 24.29 7.14
C PHE A 210 7.62 25.62 7.37
N ALA A 211 8.51 26.01 6.45
CA ALA A 211 9.04 27.36 6.44
C ALA A 211 9.11 27.87 5.01
N CYS A 212 8.85 29.16 4.85
CA CYS A 212 9.17 29.85 3.62
C CYS A 212 9.68 31.26 3.91
N LYS A 213 10.44 31.78 2.95
CA LYS A 213 10.88 33.17 2.89
C LYS A 213 10.31 33.77 1.60
N ASN A 214 9.35 34.68 1.77
CA ASN A 214 8.82 35.46 0.66
C ASN A 214 9.85 36.53 0.29
N ARG A 215 10.32 36.50 -0.95
CA ARG A 215 11.14 37.56 -1.56
C ARG A 215 10.46 38.14 -2.78
N SER A 216 9.13 38.27 -2.71
CA SER A 216 8.31 38.84 -3.77
C SER A 216 7.50 40.01 -3.23
N ARG A 217 7.03 40.86 -4.15
CA ARG A 217 6.09 41.95 -3.87
C ARG A 217 4.67 41.44 -3.58
N GLN A 218 4.44 40.13 -3.75
CA GLN A 218 3.11 39.57 -3.62
C GLN A 218 2.87 39.07 -2.20
N ARG A 219 1.75 39.50 -1.61
CA ARG A 219 1.32 39.05 -0.30
C ARG A 219 0.89 37.59 -0.32
N ILE A 220 1.43 36.79 0.61
CA ILE A 220 0.89 35.45 0.90
C ILE A 220 -0.41 35.61 1.69
N THR A 221 -1.50 35.11 1.13
CA THR A 221 -2.84 35.11 1.75
C THR A 221 -2.99 33.93 2.70
N SER A 222 -2.57 32.74 2.28
CA SER A 222 -2.66 31.53 3.09
C SER A 222 -1.65 30.48 2.67
N VAL A 223 -1.27 29.62 3.60
CA VAL A 223 -0.55 28.39 3.30
C VAL A 223 -1.36 27.22 3.84
N THR A 224 -1.76 26.32 2.96
CA THR A 224 -2.60 25.16 3.28
C THR A 224 -1.82 23.87 3.10
N VAL A 225 -1.98 22.91 4.01
CA VAL A 225 -1.58 21.52 3.84
C VAL A 225 -2.82 20.64 3.68
N ASP A 226 -2.85 19.87 2.59
CA ASP A 226 -3.89 18.89 2.28
C ASP A 226 -3.28 17.49 2.21
N ILE A 227 -3.93 16.47 2.79
CA ILE A 227 -3.70 15.07 2.40
C ILE A 227 -4.76 14.69 1.38
N LYS A 228 -4.32 14.22 0.21
CA LYS A 228 -5.18 13.78 -0.89
C LYS A 228 -5.01 12.29 -1.12
N GLN A 229 -6.14 11.61 -1.29
CA GLN A 229 -6.23 10.23 -1.73
C GLN A 229 -6.61 10.20 -3.21
N GLU A 230 -5.90 9.40 -3.98
CA GLU A 230 -6.22 9.09 -5.38
C GLU A 230 -6.35 7.58 -5.52
N VAL A 231 -7.57 7.12 -5.83
CA VAL A 231 -7.87 5.72 -6.14
C VAL A 231 -8.04 5.62 -7.64
N ARG A 232 -7.27 4.76 -8.29
CA ARG A 232 -7.38 4.44 -9.71
C ARG A 232 -7.72 2.97 -9.87
N TRP A 233 -8.65 2.65 -10.74
CA TRP A 233 -8.96 1.26 -11.07
C TRP A 233 -9.13 1.07 -12.56
N THR A 234 -8.80 -0.13 -13.03
CA THR A 234 -8.78 -0.46 -14.45
C THR A 234 -9.54 -1.76 -14.74
N ALA A 235 -10.12 -1.84 -15.92
CA ALA A 235 -10.72 -3.06 -16.47
C ALA A 235 -10.40 -3.12 -17.97
N GLY A 236 -9.41 -3.92 -18.35
CA GLY A 236 -8.85 -3.91 -19.70
C GLY A 236 -8.22 -2.55 -20.05
N TYR A 237 -8.64 -1.95 -21.16
CA TYR A 237 -8.12 -0.65 -21.61
C TYR A 237 -8.86 0.56 -21.02
N HIS A 238 -9.88 0.35 -20.18
CA HIS A 238 -10.62 1.43 -19.54
C HIS A 238 -10.11 1.62 -18.11
N SER A 239 -10.11 2.87 -17.65
CA SER A 239 -9.76 3.21 -16.28
C SER A 239 -10.64 4.32 -15.75
N GLU A 240 -10.91 4.28 -14.46
CA GLU A 240 -11.54 5.33 -13.70
C GLU A 240 -10.64 5.74 -12.53
N TYR A 241 -10.90 6.92 -11.98
CA TYR A 241 -10.23 7.37 -10.77
C TYR A 241 -11.17 8.21 -9.89
N ALA A 242 -10.88 8.21 -8.60
CA ALA A 242 -11.48 9.06 -7.58
C ALA A 242 -10.39 9.85 -6.86
N LYS A 243 -10.67 11.14 -6.57
CA LYS A 243 -9.79 12.01 -5.79
C LYS A 243 -10.56 12.61 -4.64
N ASP A 244 -10.06 12.41 -3.43
CA ASP A 244 -10.66 12.88 -2.19
C ASP A 244 -9.61 13.63 -1.36
N ALA A 245 -10.04 14.70 -0.69
CA ALA A 245 -9.21 15.38 0.32
C ALA A 245 -9.53 14.76 1.69
N LEU A 246 -8.59 14.02 2.25
CA LEU A 246 -8.79 13.32 3.52
C LEU A 246 -8.69 14.26 4.72
N ALA A 247 -7.78 15.24 4.65
CA ALA A 247 -7.54 16.19 5.72
C ALA A 247 -6.99 17.51 5.16
N ARG A 248 -7.32 18.63 5.82
CA ARG A 248 -6.84 19.97 5.47
C ARG A 248 -6.55 20.79 6.73
N ARG A 249 -5.42 21.51 6.73
CA ARG A 249 -5.07 22.51 7.76
C ARG A 249 -4.40 23.73 7.15
N LEU A 250 -4.44 24.83 7.90
CA LEU A 250 -3.76 26.08 7.60
C LEU A 250 -2.52 26.20 8.50
N PHE A 251 -1.43 26.69 7.94
CA PHE A 251 -0.27 27.11 8.72
C PHE A 251 -0.47 28.54 9.27
N ASN A 252 0.17 28.83 10.39
CA ASN A 252 0.12 30.16 10.99
C ASN A 252 1.02 31.13 10.20
N ARG A 253 0.59 32.39 10.10
CA ARG A 253 1.41 33.41 9.43
C ARG A 253 2.67 33.69 10.25
N THR A 254 3.81 33.78 9.58
CA THR A 254 5.09 34.17 10.19
C THR A 254 5.59 35.48 9.57
N GLU A 255 6.49 36.19 10.25
CA GLU A 255 7.08 37.45 9.76
C GLU A 255 7.78 37.27 8.40
N ARG A 256 8.37 36.09 8.15
CA ARG A 256 9.06 35.75 6.88
C ARG A 256 8.13 35.67 5.67
N TRP A 257 6.82 35.69 5.87
CA TRP A 257 5.81 35.71 4.81
C TRP A 257 5.53 37.14 4.30
N GLY A 258 6.06 38.16 4.99
CA GLY A 258 5.98 39.56 4.57
C GLY A 258 6.45 39.76 3.12
N GLU A 259 5.75 40.62 2.40
CA GLU A 259 6.14 41.04 1.06
C GLU A 259 7.35 41.96 1.09
N MET A 260 8.10 41.99 -0.01
CA MET A 260 9.20 42.93 -0.21
C MET A 260 8.70 44.18 -0.95
N SER A 261 9.33 45.31 -0.67
CA SER A 261 9.11 46.54 -1.45
C SER A 261 9.61 46.38 -2.89
N LYS A 262 9.17 47.28 -3.77
CA LYS A 262 9.59 47.29 -5.17
C LYS A 262 11.10 47.54 -5.29
N GLU A 263 11.65 48.37 -4.42
CA GLU A 263 13.05 48.77 -4.35
C GLU A 263 13.91 47.58 -3.91
N GLU A 264 13.47 46.84 -2.89
CA GLU A 264 14.19 45.67 -2.40
C GLU A 264 14.22 44.54 -3.43
N VAL A 265 13.10 44.29 -4.14
CA VAL A 265 13.06 43.29 -5.21
C VAL A 265 13.97 43.68 -6.37
N LYS A 266 14.03 44.97 -6.76
CA LYS A 266 14.96 45.46 -7.77
C LYS A 266 16.42 45.27 -7.34
N ALA A 267 16.76 45.58 -6.09
CA ALA A 267 18.10 45.37 -5.56
C ALA A 267 18.50 43.88 -5.56
N GLU A 268 17.56 42.99 -5.20
CA GLU A 268 17.77 41.54 -5.29
C GLU A 268 18.03 41.09 -6.74
N GLN A 269 17.23 41.57 -7.70
CA GLN A 269 17.41 41.26 -9.13
C GLN A 269 18.75 41.78 -9.67
N GLN A 270 19.17 42.98 -9.29
CA GLN A 270 20.48 43.53 -9.68
C GLN A 270 21.64 42.73 -9.09
N SER A 271 21.53 42.25 -7.84
CA SER A 271 22.57 41.41 -7.23
C SER A 271 22.67 40.02 -7.87
N ARG A 272 21.53 39.44 -8.30
CA ARG A 272 21.48 38.21 -9.11
C ARG A 272 22.24 38.36 -10.43
N GLN A 273 22.06 39.48 -11.13
CA GLN A 273 22.70 39.72 -12.43
C GLN A 273 24.23 39.85 -12.34
N LYS A 274 24.76 40.35 -11.22
CA LYS A 274 26.19 40.56 -11.04
C LYS A 274 26.98 39.27 -10.72
N ASN A 275 26.29 38.15 -10.51
CA ASN A 275 26.84 36.82 -10.18
C ASN A 275 28.07 36.87 -9.24
N THR A 276 28.00 37.70 -8.20
CA THR A 276 29.08 37.86 -7.24
C THR A 276 29.04 36.74 -6.21
N ASP A 277 30.19 36.44 -5.58
CA ASP A 277 30.27 35.49 -4.46
C ASP A 277 29.26 35.83 -3.35
N SER A 278 29.03 37.12 -3.12
CA SER A 278 28.00 37.62 -2.20
C SER A 278 26.59 37.10 -2.49
N HIS A 279 26.20 36.91 -3.75
CA HIS A 279 24.90 36.32 -4.09
C HIS A 279 24.83 34.84 -3.72
N ARG A 280 25.92 34.09 -3.94
CA ARG A 280 26.02 32.68 -3.54
C ARG A 280 25.92 32.54 -2.03
N ASP A 281 26.65 33.37 -1.27
CA ASP A 281 26.62 33.39 0.19
C ASP A 281 25.22 33.71 0.72
N ARG A 282 24.56 34.73 0.15
CA ARG A 282 23.20 35.09 0.55
C ARG A 282 22.19 33.99 0.23
N LYS A 283 22.33 33.30 -0.90
CA LYS A 283 21.50 32.13 -1.23
C LYS A 283 21.72 31.02 -0.21
N GLN A 284 22.97 30.70 0.13
CA GLN A 284 23.31 29.69 1.12
C GLN A 284 22.78 30.05 2.52
N GLN A 285 22.92 31.30 2.95
CA GLN A 285 22.36 31.80 4.20
C GLN A 285 20.83 31.65 4.23
N THR A 286 20.16 31.86 3.11
CA THR A 286 18.70 31.67 2.98
C THR A 286 18.31 30.22 3.16
N LEU A 287 19.05 29.30 2.53
CA LEU A 287 18.83 27.87 2.65
C LEU A 287 19.07 27.39 4.08
N GLN A 288 20.14 27.85 4.73
CA GLN A 288 20.44 27.55 6.13
C GLN A 288 19.36 28.08 7.07
N THR A 289 18.88 29.30 6.84
CA THR A 289 17.80 29.91 7.65
C THR A 289 16.50 29.11 7.53
N ILE A 290 16.13 28.72 6.31
CA ILE A 290 14.92 27.93 6.07
C ILE A 290 15.07 26.53 6.65
N HIS A 291 16.24 25.90 6.47
CA HIS A 291 16.53 24.60 7.06
C HIS A 291 16.38 24.63 8.58
N LYS A 292 17.00 25.61 9.24
CA LYS A 292 16.88 25.82 10.68
C LYS A 292 15.43 26.02 11.10
N ALA A 293 14.68 26.90 10.43
CA ALA A 293 13.28 27.17 10.77
C ALA A 293 12.36 25.95 10.64
N VAL A 294 12.57 25.13 9.61
CA VAL A 294 11.86 23.84 9.45
C VAL A 294 12.26 22.87 10.56
N PHE A 295 13.55 22.81 10.89
CA PHE A 295 14.07 21.88 11.88
C PHE A 295 13.62 22.21 13.31
N ASP A 296 13.59 23.50 13.64
CA ASP A 296 13.12 24.05 14.92
C ASP A 296 11.59 23.95 15.06
N GLY A 297 10.88 23.62 13.97
CA GLY A 297 9.42 23.45 13.98
C GLY A 297 8.67 24.77 14.19
N GLU A 298 9.22 25.90 13.72
CA GLU A 298 8.67 27.24 13.97
C GLU A 298 7.21 27.40 13.50
N ASN A 299 6.78 26.64 12.50
CA ASN A 299 5.41 26.63 12.01
C ASN A 299 4.92 25.19 11.81
N ARG A 300 4.76 24.50 12.94
CA ARG A 300 4.27 23.13 13.02
C ARG A 300 2.75 23.07 12.93
N VAL A 301 2.25 22.10 12.16
CA VAL A 301 0.84 21.74 12.09
C VAL A 301 0.66 20.24 12.35
N LEU A 302 -0.41 19.91 13.09
CA LEU A 302 -0.88 18.55 13.32
C LEU A 302 -2.09 18.26 12.43
N LEU A 303 -1.98 17.23 11.59
CA LEU A 303 -2.99 16.87 10.59
C LEU A 303 -3.49 15.44 10.83
N ASN A 304 -4.71 15.31 11.34
CA ASN A 304 -5.31 14.01 11.65
C ASN A 304 -5.76 13.30 10.37
N VAL A 305 -5.25 12.08 10.16
CA VAL A 305 -5.68 11.22 9.05
C VAL A 305 -6.93 10.48 9.49
N PRO A 306 -8.03 10.50 8.71
CA PRO A 306 -9.26 9.80 9.10
C PRO A 306 -9.05 8.28 9.13
N ALA A 307 -9.67 7.60 10.10
CA ALA A 307 -9.63 6.13 10.19
C ALA A 307 -10.28 5.44 8.98
N SER A 308 -11.20 6.12 8.30
CA SER A 308 -11.87 5.68 7.07
C SER A 308 -11.01 5.82 5.81
N ALA A 309 -9.80 6.40 5.90
CA ALA A 309 -8.91 6.46 4.75
C ALA A 309 -8.63 5.06 4.19
N LEU A 310 -8.50 4.95 2.87
CA LEU A 310 -7.98 3.72 2.28
C LEU A 310 -6.48 3.66 2.53
N GLN A 311 -5.95 2.45 2.65
CA GLN A 311 -4.51 2.25 2.77
C GLN A 311 -3.85 2.36 1.40
N THR A 312 -2.60 2.82 1.37
CA THR A 312 -1.79 2.85 0.15
C THR A 312 -1.63 1.43 -0.37
N TYR A 313 -1.90 1.24 -1.65
CA TYR A 313 -1.89 -0.06 -2.29
C TYR A 313 -1.55 0.08 -3.77
N SER A 314 -0.72 -0.82 -4.31
CA SER A 314 -0.35 -0.83 -5.73
C SER A 314 -0.58 -2.21 -6.34
N GLY A 315 -1.84 -2.46 -6.68
CA GLY A 315 -2.27 -3.66 -7.38
C GLY A 315 -2.25 -3.51 -8.90
N ALA A 316 -2.62 -4.59 -9.60
CA ALA A 316 -2.71 -4.57 -11.06
C ALA A 316 -4.03 -3.91 -11.51
N LEU A 317 -5.13 -4.21 -10.83
CA LEU A 317 -6.44 -3.64 -11.17
C LEU A 317 -6.75 -2.38 -10.36
N VAL A 318 -6.25 -2.28 -9.13
CA VAL A 318 -6.54 -1.18 -8.21
C VAL A 318 -5.26 -0.55 -7.67
N GLN A 319 -5.18 0.78 -7.70
CA GLN A 319 -4.07 1.56 -7.15
C GLN A 319 -4.65 2.62 -6.21
N VAL A 320 -4.15 2.69 -4.99
CA VAL A 320 -4.45 3.72 -4.00
C VAL A 320 -3.16 4.44 -3.68
N SER A 321 -3.11 5.73 -3.98
CA SER A 321 -1.95 6.57 -3.69
C SER A 321 -2.37 7.78 -2.87
N HIS A 322 -1.44 8.25 -2.03
CA HIS A 322 -1.68 9.39 -1.16
C HIS A 322 -0.59 10.42 -1.36
N ARG A 323 -0.99 11.69 -1.36
CA ARG A 323 -0.08 12.82 -1.52
C ARG A 323 -0.44 13.90 -0.51
N MET A 324 0.56 14.35 0.22
CA MET A 324 0.50 15.59 0.97
C MET A 324 0.84 16.76 0.05
N LYS A 325 -0.01 17.78 0.01
CA LYS A 325 0.13 18.96 -0.83
C LYS A 325 0.17 20.20 0.05
N ILE A 326 1.32 20.88 0.08
CA ILE A 326 1.45 22.20 0.71
C ILE A 326 1.35 23.25 -0.40
N LYS A 327 0.33 24.12 -0.34
CA LYS A 327 0.08 25.17 -1.34
C LYS A 327 0.18 26.54 -0.69
N ILE A 328 0.99 27.41 -1.27
CA ILE A 328 1.04 28.83 -0.92
C ILE A 328 0.11 29.59 -1.86
N THR A 329 -0.86 30.29 -1.29
CA THR A 329 -1.81 31.13 -2.02
C THR A 329 -1.41 32.58 -1.85
N PHE A 330 -1.29 33.27 -2.98
CA PHE A 330 -0.99 34.70 -3.06
C PHE A 330 -2.29 35.48 -3.32
N ASP A 331 -2.34 36.74 -2.92
CA ASP A 331 -3.42 37.65 -3.31
C ASP A 331 -3.33 37.98 -4.82
N GLY A 332 -4.42 38.42 -5.45
CA GLY A 332 -4.44 38.85 -6.87
C GLY A 332 -4.81 37.76 -7.88
N THR A 333 -5.00 38.19 -9.14
CA THR A 333 -5.35 37.33 -10.28
C THR A 333 -4.11 37.03 -11.14
N CYS A 334 -4.13 35.90 -11.85
CA CYS A 334 -3.05 35.48 -12.76
C CYS A 334 -1.67 35.33 -12.08
N ILE A 335 -1.65 34.78 -10.86
CA ILE A 335 -0.42 34.52 -10.09
C ILE A 335 -0.27 33.02 -9.87
N ASP A 336 0.95 32.54 -10.07
CA ASP A 336 1.29 31.15 -9.80
C ASP A 336 1.30 30.85 -8.29
N HIS A 337 0.65 29.75 -7.91
CA HIS A 337 0.58 29.28 -6.54
C HIS A 337 1.52 28.10 -6.32
N PRO A 338 2.76 28.35 -5.87
CA PRO A 338 3.76 27.32 -5.75
C PRO A 338 3.31 26.28 -4.73
N THR A 339 3.69 25.04 -5.03
CA THR A 339 3.19 23.86 -4.34
C THR A 339 4.34 22.92 -4.07
N ILE A 340 4.40 22.40 -2.85
CA ILE A 340 5.17 21.20 -2.51
C ILE A 340 4.21 20.02 -2.55
N THR A 341 4.58 18.95 -3.27
CA THR A 341 3.84 17.68 -3.25
C THR A 341 4.76 16.59 -2.76
N VAL A 342 4.34 15.90 -1.71
CA VAL A 342 5.08 14.83 -1.06
C VAL A 342 4.22 13.58 -1.11
N PRO A 343 4.68 12.47 -1.69
CA PRO A 343 3.96 11.22 -1.53
C PRO A 343 3.92 10.86 -0.04
N ILE A 344 2.87 10.17 0.41
CA ILE A 344 2.84 9.56 1.74
C ILE A 344 2.30 8.14 1.62
N TYR A 345 2.64 7.29 2.57
CA TYR A 345 2.15 5.92 2.67
C TYR A 345 1.17 5.84 3.86
N LEU A 346 -0.07 5.46 3.60
CA LEU A 346 -1.07 5.22 4.63
C LEU A 346 -1.23 3.72 4.88
N GLY A 347 -1.09 3.28 6.14
CA GLY A 347 -1.13 1.86 6.51
C GLY A 347 -1.92 1.57 7.78
N THR A 348 -1.82 0.34 8.27
CA THR A 348 -2.34 -0.04 9.59
C THR A 348 -1.49 0.62 10.68
N PRO A 349 -2.09 1.30 11.68
CA PRO A 349 -1.35 1.97 12.74
C PRO A 349 -0.39 1.05 13.49
N THR A 350 0.74 1.60 13.93
CA THR A 350 1.77 0.87 14.67
C THR A 350 1.26 0.32 16.01
N SER A 351 0.27 1.00 16.61
CA SER A 351 -0.37 0.61 17.87
C SER A 351 -1.03 -0.78 17.82
N TYR A 352 -1.50 -1.20 16.64
CA TYR A 352 -2.01 -2.57 16.46
C TYR A 352 -0.90 -3.60 16.63
N GLY A 353 0.34 -3.30 16.22
CA GLY A 353 1.47 -4.21 16.43
C GLY A 353 1.80 -4.44 17.90
N ALA A 354 1.77 -3.37 18.71
CA ALA A 354 2.10 -3.41 20.13
C ALA A 354 1.08 -4.21 20.96
N GLN A 355 -0.21 -4.09 20.66
CA GLN A 355 -1.25 -4.89 21.32
C GLN A 355 -1.04 -6.39 21.11
N ILE A 356 -0.49 -6.78 19.96
CA ILE A 356 -0.35 -8.20 19.59
C ILE A 356 0.97 -8.81 20.08
N ALA A 357 2.01 -8.01 20.32
CA ALA A 357 3.29 -8.51 20.84
C ALA A 357 3.23 -8.94 22.32
N SER A 358 2.14 -8.60 23.01
CA SER A 358 1.92 -9.02 24.39
C SER A 358 1.49 -10.50 24.38
N PRO A 359 2.30 -11.45 24.88
CA PRO A 359 1.89 -12.85 24.96
C PRO A 359 0.62 -12.91 25.80
N GLN A 360 -0.48 -13.29 25.16
CA GLN A 360 -1.74 -13.46 25.87
C GLN A 360 -1.49 -14.55 26.92
N PRO A 361 -1.79 -14.31 28.21
CA PRO A 361 -1.73 -15.37 29.20
C PRO A 361 -2.65 -16.48 28.70
N SER A 362 -2.10 -17.67 28.48
CA SER A 362 -2.85 -18.84 28.09
C SER A 362 -3.94 -19.04 29.14
N ILE A 363 -5.18 -18.70 28.80
CA ILE A 363 -6.32 -18.93 29.68
C ILE A 363 -6.38 -20.46 29.82
N PRO A 364 -6.18 -21.03 31.03
CA PRO A 364 -6.36 -22.45 31.21
C PRO A 364 -7.80 -22.78 30.80
N VAL A 365 -7.95 -23.81 29.97
CA VAL A 365 -9.26 -24.30 29.50
C VAL A 365 -10.08 -24.65 30.74
N ALA A 366 -10.93 -23.72 31.18
CA ALA A 366 -11.80 -23.92 32.32
C ALA A 366 -12.93 -24.83 31.87
N THR A 367 -13.01 -26.01 32.50
CA THR A 367 -14.13 -26.94 32.38
C THR A 367 -15.42 -26.19 32.73
N ALA A 368 -16.29 -25.98 31.75
CA ALA A 368 -17.51 -25.19 31.91
C ALA A 368 -18.46 -25.86 32.92
N ILE A 369 -18.68 -25.21 34.06
CA ILE A 369 -19.80 -25.50 34.96
C ILE A 369 -20.97 -24.65 34.50
N ALA A 370 -22.09 -25.30 34.16
CA ALA A 370 -23.31 -24.65 33.73
C ALA A 370 -23.90 -23.77 34.83
N THR A 371 -24.05 -22.47 34.58
CA THR A 371 -24.84 -21.54 35.41
C THR A 371 -26.09 -21.09 34.66
N PRO A 372 -27.22 -20.89 35.37
CA PRO A 372 -28.50 -20.55 34.77
C PRO A 372 -28.63 -19.06 34.39
N THR A 373 -29.38 -18.86 33.31
CA THR A 373 -29.67 -17.62 32.57
C THR A 373 -30.53 -16.61 33.35
N PRO A 374 -30.18 -15.30 33.36
CA PRO A 374 -31.12 -14.24 33.78
C PRO A 374 -31.91 -13.63 32.60
N SER A 375 -33.19 -13.36 32.83
CA SER A 375 -34.19 -12.81 31.89
C SER A 375 -33.94 -11.34 31.51
N ALA A 376 -34.28 -11.00 30.26
CA ALA A 376 -34.17 -9.66 29.67
C ALA A 376 -35.49 -8.83 29.78
N PRO A 377 -35.41 -7.48 29.82
CA PRO A 377 -36.56 -6.57 29.73
C PRO A 377 -36.86 -6.07 28.28
N PRO A 378 -38.04 -5.48 28.02
CA PRO A 378 -38.58 -5.25 26.67
C PRO A 378 -38.06 -3.98 25.98
N MET A 379 -37.88 -4.04 24.65
CA MET A 379 -37.42 -2.94 23.79
C MET A 379 -38.57 -2.10 23.21
N GLY A 380 -38.38 -0.78 23.22
CA GLY A 380 -39.20 0.21 22.52
C GLY A 380 -38.76 0.42 21.07
N VAL A 381 -39.73 0.70 20.20
CA VAL A 381 -39.63 0.82 18.74
C VAL A 381 -39.14 2.22 18.33
N LYS A 382 -38.24 2.31 17.34
CA LYS A 382 -37.83 3.57 16.69
C LYS A 382 -37.90 3.46 15.14
N PRO A 383 -38.26 4.53 14.40
CA PRO A 383 -38.62 4.43 12.97
C PRO A 383 -37.41 4.47 12.01
N SER A 384 -37.60 3.82 10.86
CA SER A 384 -36.63 3.60 9.77
C SER A 384 -36.28 4.84 8.94
N ALA A 385 -35.03 4.91 8.48
CA ALA A 385 -34.48 5.85 7.49
C ALA A 385 -34.29 5.16 6.12
N PRO A 386 -34.22 5.91 4.99
CA PRO A 386 -34.17 5.35 3.63
C PRO A 386 -32.78 4.75 3.28
N PRO A 387 -32.68 3.85 2.29
CA PRO A 387 -31.48 3.02 2.07
C PRO A 387 -30.33 3.85 1.50
N SER A 388 -29.23 3.94 2.25
CA SER A 388 -27.93 4.43 1.78
C SER A 388 -27.13 3.32 1.12
N GLU A 389 -26.13 3.74 0.34
CA GLU A 389 -25.09 2.95 -0.35
C GLU A 389 -24.88 1.55 0.21
N ALA A 390 -24.98 0.54 -0.67
CA ALA A 390 -24.84 -0.88 -0.36
C ALA A 390 -23.71 -1.15 0.65
N GLU A 391 -24.07 -1.19 1.93
CA GLU A 391 -23.27 -1.80 2.96
C GLU A 391 -23.09 -3.24 2.48
N ILE A 392 -21.84 -3.64 2.26
CA ILE A 392 -21.53 -5.05 2.16
C ILE A 392 -21.86 -5.58 3.55
N ASP A 393 -23.06 -6.15 3.70
CA ASP A 393 -23.57 -6.69 4.95
C ASP A 393 -22.67 -7.88 5.31
N LEU A 394 -21.62 -7.56 6.06
CA LEU A 394 -20.70 -8.54 6.59
C LEU A 394 -21.46 -9.23 7.70
N ALA A 395 -22.01 -10.41 7.39
CA ALA A 395 -22.63 -11.27 8.36
C ALA A 395 -21.73 -11.30 9.62
N ALA A 396 -22.28 -10.84 10.75
CA ALA A 396 -21.58 -10.87 12.02
C ALA A 396 -21.04 -12.29 12.25
N PRO A 397 -19.85 -12.46 12.87
CA PRO A 397 -19.32 -13.78 13.17
C PRO A 397 -20.39 -14.57 13.92
N SER A 398 -20.98 -15.54 13.24
CA SER A 398 -22.06 -16.34 13.80
C SER A 398 -21.45 -17.22 14.87
N ALA A 399 -21.99 -17.17 16.10
CA ALA A 399 -21.72 -18.23 17.05
C ALA A 399 -22.05 -19.57 16.39
N PRO A 400 -21.25 -20.63 16.63
CA PRO A 400 -21.63 -21.95 16.14
C PRO A 400 -23.02 -22.29 16.70
N PRO A 401 -23.94 -22.83 15.89
CA PRO A 401 -25.26 -23.17 16.40
C PRO A 401 -25.12 -24.17 17.57
N ALA A 402 -25.94 -24.01 18.61
CA ALA A 402 -25.79 -24.77 19.84
C ALA A 402 -25.83 -26.30 19.62
N GLU A 403 -26.55 -26.74 18.59
CA GLU A 403 -26.60 -28.16 18.19
C GLU A 403 -25.23 -28.76 17.81
N TRP A 404 -24.23 -27.96 17.42
CA TRP A 404 -22.92 -28.47 16.97
C TRP A 404 -21.93 -28.75 18.10
N ALA A 405 -22.30 -28.51 19.36
CA ALA A 405 -21.42 -28.76 20.50
C ALA A 405 -21.01 -30.25 20.62
N ALA A 406 -21.81 -31.17 20.07
CA ALA A 406 -21.57 -32.61 20.10
C ALA A 406 -20.86 -33.16 18.83
N ALA A 407 -20.45 -32.30 17.90
CA ALA A 407 -19.87 -32.74 16.62
C ALA A 407 -18.52 -33.46 16.80
N VAL A 408 -18.31 -34.52 16.03
CA VAL A 408 -17.03 -35.25 15.99
C VAL A 408 -15.97 -34.32 15.41
N THR A 409 -14.92 -34.05 16.19
CA THR A 409 -13.91 -33.04 15.85
C THR A 409 -12.64 -33.70 15.30
N SER A 410 -12.21 -33.33 14.10
CA SER A 410 -10.92 -33.74 13.55
C SER A 410 -9.77 -32.94 14.18
N ALA A 411 -8.53 -33.41 14.02
CA ALA A 411 -7.35 -32.62 14.36
C ALA A 411 -7.32 -31.32 13.53
N PRO A 412 -6.81 -30.21 14.09
CA PRO A 412 -6.70 -28.94 13.37
C PRO A 412 -5.68 -29.05 12.24
N VAL A 413 -6.08 -28.59 11.05
CA VAL A 413 -5.17 -28.49 9.91
C VAL A 413 -4.44 -27.15 9.98
N VAL A 414 -3.10 -27.21 10.10
CA VAL A 414 -2.22 -26.04 10.12
C VAL A 414 -1.60 -25.85 8.73
N VAL A 415 -1.86 -24.69 8.11
CA VAL A 415 -1.28 -24.33 6.81
C VAL A 415 -0.39 -23.11 6.98
N GLY A 416 0.91 -23.30 6.77
CA GLY A 416 1.90 -22.23 6.80
C GLY A 416 1.91 -21.40 5.52
N HIS A 417 2.54 -20.22 5.60
CA HIS A 417 2.61 -19.25 4.51
C HIS A 417 3.19 -19.80 3.19
N ALA A 418 4.04 -20.84 3.23
CA ALA A 418 4.73 -21.37 2.05
C ALA A 418 3.77 -22.03 1.03
N ALA A 419 2.57 -22.41 1.44
CA ALA A 419 1.55 -22.97 0.56
C ALA A 419 0.74 -21.89 -0.21
N ALA A 420 0.94 -20.61 0.11
CA ALA A 420 0.22 -19.50 -0.52
C ALA A 420 0.76 -19.18 -1.91
N VAL A 421 -0.17 -19.05 -2.86
CA VAL A 421 0.10 -18.44 -4.16
C VAL A 421 -0.33 -16.97 -4.08
N VAL A 422 0.66 -16.07 -4.06
CA VAL A 422 0.46 -14.62 -4.07
C VAL A 422 0.65 -14.12 -5.49
N GLY A 423 -0.39 -13.51 -6.06
CA GLY A 423 -0.40 -13.00 -7.43
C GLY A 423 -0.62 -14.06 -8.51
N GLY A 424 -1.72 -13.92 -9.26
CA GLY A 424 -1.98 -14.69 -10.47
C GLY A 424 -3.33 -14.32 -11.10
N ASN A 425 -3.46 -14.48 -12.42
CA ASN A 425 -4.79 -14.47 -13.04
C ASN A 425 -5.48 -15.77 -12.66
N ALA A 426 -6.28 -15.76 -11.60
CA ALA A 426 -7.15 -16.89 -11.31
C ALA A 426 -8.35 -16.79 -12.25
N ASN A 427 -8.42 -17.69 -13.22
CA ASN A 427 -9.70 -18.06 -13.78
C ASN A 427 -10.42 -18.89 -12.71
N ASP A 428 -11.53 -18.38 -12.19
CA ASP A 428 -12.46 -19.21 -11.44
C ASP A 428 -13.03 -20.25 -12.41
N PHE A 429 -12.68 -21.51 -12.19
CA PHE A 429 -13.36 -22.65 -12.77
C PHE A 429 -14.70 -22.85 -12.04
N ASP A 430 -15.54 -21.82 -11.97
CA ASP A 430 -16.95 -21.94 -11.61
C ASP A 430 -17.70 -22.11 -12.95
N GLY A 431 -17.64 -23.33 -13.48
CA GLY A 431 -18.28 -23.69 -14.74
C GLY A 431 -19.81 -23.72 -14.60
N GLU A 432 -20.47 -22.64 -14.98
CA GLU A 432 -21.78 -22.68 -15.63
C GLU A 432 -21.67 -21.93 -16.97
N GLY A 433 -22.07 -22.61 -18.04
CA GLY A 433 -21.66 -22.33 -19.42
C GLY A 433 -21.91 -20.90 -19.92
N GLY A 434 -20.87 -20.31 -20.52
CA GLY A 434 -20.98 -19.07 -21.30
C GLY A 434 -19.66 -18.63 -21.93
N ALA A 435 -19.52 -18.91 -23.24
CA ALA A 435 -18.53 -18.40 -24.21
C ALA A 435 -17.03 -18.46 -23.85
N ALA A 436 -16.29 -19.25 -24.64
CA ALA A 436 -14.85 -19.47 -24.56
C ALA A 436 -14.01 -18.18 -24.55
N GLN A 437 -13.48 -17.81 -23.38
CA GLN A 437 -12.24 -17.07 -23.29
C GLN A 437 -11.08 -18.06 -23.15
N VAL A 438 -10.10 -17.94 -24.05
CA VAL A 438 -8.91 -18.78 -24.07
C VAL A 438 -8.11 -18.58 -22.78
N SER A 439 -8.13 -19.61 -21.93
CA SER A 439 -7.49 -19.68 -20.63
C SER A 439 -6.03 -20.12 -20.79
N VAL A 440 -5.08 -19.20 -20.63
CA VAL A 440 -3.68 -19.56 -20.37
C VAL A 440 -3.46 -19.53 -18.86
N PHE A 441 -3.71 -20.67 -18.22
CA PHE A 441 -3.11 -20.96 -16.92
C PHE A 441 -1.63 -21.16 -17.21
N LEU A 442 -0.78 -20.18 -16.91
CA LEU A 442 0.63 -20.51 -16.74
C LEU A 442 0.68 -21.24 -15.40
N PRO A 443 0.91 -22.57 -15.34
CA PRO A 443 1.49 -23.13 -14.12
C PRO A 443 2.65 -22.22 -13.72
N VAL A 444 2.93 -22.09 -12.43
CA VAL A 444 4.20 -21.49 -11.99
C VAL A 444 5.29 -22.44 -12.48
N ALA A 445 5.58 -22.37 -13.79
CA ALA A 445 6.75 -22.94 -14.39
C ALA A 445 7.88 -22.40 -13.53
N GLU A 446 8.69 -23.32 -13.03
CA GLU A 446 9.83 -23.00 -12.20
C GLU A 446 10.52 -21.78 -12.80
N VAL A 447 10.42 -20.65 -12.10
CA VAL A 447 10.81 -19.37 -12.71
C VAL A 447 12.31 -19.43 -12.91
N VAL A 448 12.72 -19.53 -14.17
CA VAL A 448 14.14 -19.60 -14.54
C VAL A 448 14.81 -18.34 -14.00
N PRO A 449 15.83 -18.45 -13.12
CA PRO A 449 16.49 -17.29 -12.55
C PRO A 449 17.05 -16.38 -13.65
N SER A 450 16.52 -15.17 -13.74
CA SER A 450 17.00 -14.15 -14.67
C SER A 450 16.65 -12.76 -14.15
N HIS A 451 17.45 -11.77 -14.54
CA HIS A 451 17.19 -10.38 -14.16
C HIS A 451 15.79 -9.90 -14.60
N GLY A 452 15.37 -10.25 -15.82
CA GLY A 452 14.04 -9.92 -16.33
C GLY A 452 12.90 -10.53 -15.52
N ASN A 453 13.06 -11.80 -15.09
CA ASN A 453 12.07 -12.46 -14.25
C ASN A 453 12.00 -11.83 -12.85
N LEU A 454 13.13 -11.46 -12.24
CA LEU A 454 13.14 -10.73 -10.97
C LEU A 454 12.36 -9.42 -11.06
N ILE A 455 12.61 -8.62 -12.11
CA ILE A 455 11.88 -7.36 -12.34
C ILE A 455 10.38 -7.61 -12.49
N ASN A 456 9.99 -8.61 -13.27
CA ASN A 456 8.58 -8.92 -13.50
C ASN A 456 7.90 -9.38 -12.21
N GLU A 457 8.55 -10.22 -11.41
CA GLU A 457 8.06 -10.62 -10.09
C GLU A 457 7.87 -9.42 -9.18
N ILE A 458 8.89 -8.55 -9.06
CA ILE A 458 8.82 -7.35 -8.19
C ILE A 458 7.68 -6.40 -8.61
N LYS A 459 7.46 -6.22 -9.93
CA LYS A 459 6.39 -5.34 -10.45
C LYS A 459 5.00 -5.82 -10.11
N VAL A 460 4.79 -7.14 -10.03
CA VAL A 460 3.47 -7.74 -9.79
C VAL A 460 3.28 -8.20 -8.36
N ALA A 461 4.37 -8.23 -7.59
CA ALA A 461 4.41 -8.62 -6.19
C ALA A 461 3.65 -7.60 -5.33
N VAL A 462 2.95 -8.14 -4.34
CA VAL A 462 2.32 -7.32 -3.31
C VAL A 462 3.39 -6.80 -2.33
N SER A 463 4.36 -7.66 -1.96
CA SER A 463 5.58 -7.27 -1.24
C SER A 463 6.84 -7.48 -2.09
N PRO A 464 7.39 -6.41 -2.68
CA PRO A 464 8.70 -6.43 -3.32
C PRO A 464 9.82 -6.94 -2.41
N SER A 465 9.78 -6.62 -1.11
CA SER A 465 10.85 -6.96 -0.17
C SER A 465 10.88 -8.44 0.15
N ASP A 466 9.74 -9.07 0.40
CA ASP A 466 9.68 -10.52 0.66
C ASP A 466 9.98 -11.32 -0.61
N THR A 467 9.54 -10.80 -1.77
CA THR A 467 9.91 -11.37 -3.07
C THR A 467 11.44 -11.37 -3.25
N VAL A 468 12.09 -10.23 -3.02
CA VAL A 468 13.56 -10.12 -3.12
C VAL A 468 14.27 -10.99 -2.08
N LYS A 469 13.85 -10.99 -0.80
CA LYS A 469 14.43 -11.85 0.25
C LYS A 469 14.36 -13.33 -0.13
N LYS A 470 13.18 -13.80 -0.58
CA LYS A 470 13.00 -15.17 -1.04
C LYS A 470 13.96 -15.53 -2.17
N ARG A 471 14.25 -14.59 -3.08
CA ARG A 471 15.23 -14.82 -4.16
C ARG A 471 16.67 -14.74 -3.66
N LEU A 472 16.98 -13.91 -2.67
CA LEU A 472 18.31 -13.87 -2.06
C LEU A 472 18.63 -15.18 -1.32
N ASP A 473 17.63 -15.81 -0.69
CA ASP A 473 17.77 -17.09 0.03
C ASP A 473 17.85 -18.30 -0.93
N ASP A 474 17.43 -18.15 -2.18
CA ASP A 474 17.43 -19.21 -3.19
C ASP A 474 18.79 -19.27 -3.91
N LYS A 475 19.53 -20.37 -3.70
CA LYS A 475 20.84 -20.60 -4.31
C LYS A 475 20.83 -20.51 -5.84
N LYS A 476 19.69 -20.79 -6.50
CA LYS A 476 19.57 -20.70 -7.96
C LYS A 476 19.64 -19.25 -8.46
N TRP A 477 19.28 -18.29 -7.62
CA TRP A 477 19.29 -16.86 -7.92
C TRP A 477 20.62 -16.17 -7.56
N ALA A 478 21.50 -16.83 -6.80
CA ALA A 478 22.80 -16.28 -6.43
C ALA A 478 23.64 -15.83 -7.65
N GLN A 479 23.58 -16.58 -8.76
CA GLN A 479 24.26 -16.20 -10.00
C GLN A 479 23.70 -14.89 -10.60
N VAL A 480 22.38 -14.65 -10.50
CA VAL A 480 21.74 -13.44 -11.00
C VAL A 480 22.21 -12.21 -10.21
N PHE A 481 22.27 -12.30 -8.88
CA PHE A 481 22.76 -11.19 -8.04
C PHE A 481 24.27 -10.99 -8.18
N ASN A 482 25.05 -12.07 -8.27
CA ASN A 482 26.50 -11.99 -8.46
C ASN A 482 26.90 -11.42 -9.83
N ALA A 483 26.11 -11.65 -10.89
CA ALA A 483 26.38 -11.11 -12.21
C ALA A 483 25.80 -9.70 -12.44
N MET A 484 24.99 -9.19 -11.49
CA MET A 484 24.25 -7.94 -11.64
C MET A 484 25.18 -6.75 -11.88
N THR A 485 24.91 -5.99 -12.94
CA THR A 485 25.60 -4.73 -13.29
C THR A 485 24.96 -3.54 -12.56
N PRO A 486 25.61 -2.35 -12.52
CA PRO A 486 25.00 -1.15 -11.96
C PRO A 486 23.66 -0.77 -12.60
N MET A 487 23.51 -0.98 -13.91
CA MET A 487 22.27 -0.68 -14.63
C MET A 487 21.15 -1.67 -14.26
N GLU A 488 21.46 -2.96 -14.16
CA GLU A 488 20.50 -3.97 -13.73
C GLU A 488 20.08 -3.75 -12.28
N TYR A 489 21.01 -3.45 -11.39
CA TYR A 489 20.72 -3.09 -9.99
C TYR A 489 19.72 -1.93 -9.89
N SER A 490 19.98 -0.84 -10.63
CA SER A 490 19.06 0.31 -10.67
C SER A 490 17.69 -0.05 -11.28
N SER A 491 17.65 -0.98 -12.24
CA SER A 491 16.41 -1.45 -12.86
C SER A 491 15.56 -2.27 -11.88
N VAL A 492 16.19 -3.03 -10.98
CA VAL A 492 15.48 -3.72 -9.89
C VAL A 492 14.88 -2.70 -8.91
N ILE A 493 15.63 -1.68 -8.51
CA ILE A 493 15.12 -0.61 -7.63
C ILE A 493 13.94 0.10 -8.29
N LYS A 494 14.06 0.48 -9.56
CA LYS A 494 12.99 1.16 -10.32
C LYS A 494 11.74 0.29 -10.52
N ALA A 495 11.88 -1.03 -10.47
CA ALA A 495 10.75 -1.96 -10.59
C ALA A 495 9.81 -1.92 -9.37
N VAL A 496 10.28 -1.43 -8.22
CA VAL A 496 9.51 -1.33 -6.98
C VAL A 496 8.39 -0.29 -7.15
N ALA A 497 7.15 -0.75 -7.15
CA ALA A 497 5.98 0.09 -7.42
C ALA A 497 5.72 1.14 -6.34
N ILE A 498 6.02 0.82 -5.08
CA ILE A 498 5.93 1.76 -3.95
C ILE A 498 7.31 2.39 -3.78
N GLU A 499 7.47 3.63 -4.25
CA GLU A 499 8.76 4.33 -4.26
C GLU A 499 9.43 4.38 -2.86
N PHE A 500 8.65 4.43 -1.77
CA PHE A 500 9.18 4.42 -0.39
C PHE A 500 10.05 3.21 -0.05
N ASP A 501 9.84 2.09 -0.74
CA ASP A 501 10.57 0.85 -0.48
C ASP A 501 11.85 0.77 -1.32
N GLN A 502 12.05 1.67 -2.29
CA GLN A 502 13.24 1.69 -3.15
C GLN A 502 14.56 1.75 -2.35
N PRO A 503 14.74 2.63 -1.34
CA PRO A 503 15.95 2.64 -0.52
C PRO A 503 16.18 1.33 0.25
N ASP A 504 15.10 0.73 0.76
CA ASP A 504 15.16 -0.55 1.50
C ASP A 504 15.56 -1.70 0.58
N ILE A 505 14.95 -1.79 -0.61
CA ILE A 505 15.28 -2.79 -1.62
C ILE A 505 16.71 -2.60 -2.14
N ALA A 506 17.13 -1.36 -2.36
CA ALA A 506 18.51 -1.05 -2.74
C ALA A 506 19.50 -1.59 -1.70
N ALA A 507 19.28 -1.30 -0.42
CA ALA A 507 20.12 -1.75 0.68
C ALA A 507 20.06 -3.27 0.90
N LEU A 508 18.89 -3.89 0.69
CA LEU A 508 18.70 -5.32 0.81
C LEU A 508 19.51 -6.10 -0.24
N ILE A 509 19.59 -5.59 -1.46
CA ILE A 509 20.29 -6.26 -2.58
C ILE A 509 21.79 -5.98 -2.54
N ALA A 510 22.21 -4.80 -2.08
CA ALA A 510 23.60 -4.34 -2.15
C ALA A 510 24.65 -5.35 -1.66
N PRO A 511 24.48 -6.07 -0.53
CA PRO A 511 25.44 -7.07 -0.06
C PRO A 511 25.65 -8.27 -0.99
N SER A 512 24.65 -8.60 -1.82
CA SER A 512 24.68 -9.78 -2.69
C SER A 512 25.15 -9.46 -4.11
N VAL A 513 25.32 -8.18 -4.44
CA VAL A 513 25.82 -7.77 -5.76
C VAL A 513 27.30 -8.10 -5.88
N ARG A 514 27.66 -8.83 -6.94
CA ARG A 514 29.04 -9.25 -7.22
C ARG A 514 29.78 -9.82 -6.00
N GLY A 515 29.14 -10.67 -5.22
CA GLY A 515 29.76 -11.27 -4.02
C GLY A 515 30.20 -10.23 -2.97
N GLY A 516 29.51 -9.08 -2.90
CA GLY A 516 29.82 -7.99 -1.97
C GLY A 516 30.77 -6.92 -2.52
N HIS A 517 31.18 -7.00 -3.80
CA HIS A 517 31.96 -5.97 -4.48
C HIS A 517 31.09 -4.80 -4.97
N PHE A 518 30.34 -4.19 -4.06
CA PHE A 518 29.48 -3.05 -4.33
C PHE A 518 30.30 -1.76 -4.38
N THR A 519 30.24 -1.01 -5.49
CA THR A 519 31.08 0.17 -5.78
C THR A 519 30.30 1.46 -5.95
N HIS A 520 30.99 2.60 -6.06
CA HIS A 520 30.40 3.92 -6.30
C HIS A 520 29.51 3.97 -7.54
N GLU A 521 29.76 3.14 -8.57
CA GLU A 521 28.93 3.08 -9.77
C GLU A 521 27.51 2.60 -9.47
N TYR A 522 27.34 1.66 -8.54
CA TYR A 522 26.01 1.21 -8.10
C TYR A 522 25.29 2.30 -7.32
N VAL A 523 26.01 3.04 -6.47
CA VAL A 523 25.45 4.19 -5.74
C VAL A 523 24.94 5.24 -6.72
N ILE A 524 25.78 5.64 -7.70
CA ILE A 524 25.43 6.62 -8.73
C ILE A 524 24.26 6.13 -9.58
N SER A 525 24.27 4.86 -9.99
CA SER A 525 23.20 4.26 -10.79
C SER A 525 21.86 4.27 -10.02
N ALA A 526 21.87 3.92 -8.73
CA ALA A 526 20.69 3.95 -7.88
C ALA A 526 20.12 5.37 -7.73
N ILE A 527 20.94 6.36 -7.38
CA ILE A 527 20.45 7.73 -7.17
C ILE A 527 19.90 8.37 -8.46
N ARG A 528 20.37 7.92 -9.63
CA ARG A 528 19.89 8.42 -10.94
C ARG A 528 18.51 7.89 -11.33
N VAL A 529 18.07 6.75 -10.78
CA VAL A 529 16.77 6.15 -11.12
C VAL A 529 15.67 6.41 -10.09
N VAL A 530 16.03 6.67 -8.84
CA VAL A 530 15.07 7.01 -7.79
C VAL A 530 14.61 8.46 -7.92
N SER A 531 13.40 8.74 -7.45
CA SER A 531 12.87 10.11 -7.39
C SER A 531 13.78 11.02 -6.54
N ASP A 532 13.85 12.32 -6.88
CA ASP A 532 14.75 13.28 -6.22
C ASP A 532 14.70 13.23 -4.69
N TRP A 533 13.51 13.03 -4.17
CA TRP A 533 13.23 13.00 -2.74
C TRP A 533 13.69 11.72 -2.01
N LEU A 534 14.02 10.66 -2.75
CA LEU A 534 14.54 9.39 -2.23
C LEU A 534 16.06 9.29 -2.33
N ARG A 535 16.72 10.21 -3.02
CA ARG A 535 18.17 10.15 -3.26
C ARG A 535 18.95 10.15 -1.94
N THR A 536 18.70 11.10 -1.06
CA THR A 536 19.32 11.14 0.28
C THR A 536 19.08 9.86 1.09
N PRO A 537 17.82 9.40 1.35
CA PRO A 537 17.59 8.12 2.01
C PRO A 537 18.25 6.91 1.36
N THR A 538 18.31 6.89 0.02
CA THR A 538 18.97 5.82 -0.74
C THR A 538 20.47 5.81 -0.44
N ILE A 539 21.13 6.97 -0.54
CA ILE A 539 22.55 7.16 -0.23
C ILE A 539 22.86 6.70 1.19
N THR A 540 22.13 7.22 2.19
CA THR A 540 22.34 6.88 3.60
C THR A 540 22.31 5.37 3.85
N LYS A 541 21.42 4.63 3.16
CA LYS A 541 21.29 3.18 3.35
C LYS A 541 22.32 2.36 2.56
N ILE A 542 22.77 2.82 1.39
CA ILE A 542 23.65 2.01 0.54
C ILE A 542 25.13 2.37 0.64
N LEU A 543 25.47 3.57 1.13
CA LEU A 543 26.87 4.00 1.35
C LEU A 543 27.70 3.01 2.17
N PRO A 544 27.20 2.39 3.26
CA PRO A 544 27.99 1.45 4.05
C PRO A 544 28.46 0.20 3.29
N PHE A 545 27.86 -0.10 2.14
CA PHE A 545 28.24 -1.24 1.32
C PHE A 545 29.29 -0.87 0.24
N CYS A 546 29.59 0.42 0.04
CA CYS A 546 30.44 0.92 -1.04
C CYS A 546 31.94 0.70 -0.77
N LYS A 547 32.50 -0.41 -1.26
CA LYS A 547 33.89 -0.83 -0.97
C LYS A 547 34.98 0.13 -1.47
N ASP A 548 34.72 0.92 -2.50
CA ASP A 548 35.67 1.89 -3.06
C ASP A 548 35.34 3.35 -2.68
N LEU A 549 34.57 3.55 -1.60
CA LEU A 549 34.10 4.87 -1.17
C LEU A 549 35.25 5.86 -0.92
N HIS A 550 36.35 5.43 -0.29
CA HIS A 550 37.48 6.31 0.03
C HIS A 550 38.11 6.94 -1.23
N ALA A 551 38.23 6.18 -2.32
CA ALA A 551 38.80 6.65 -3.58
C ALA A 551 37.80 7.44 -4.44
N ASN A 552 36.50 7.16 -4.30
CA ASN A 552 35.48 7.62 -5.26
C ASN A 552 34.34 8.46 -4.64
N ALA A 553 34.39 8.83 -3.36
CA ALA A 553 33.36 9.66 -2.71
C ALA A 553 33.11 10.99 -3.46
N GLY A 554 34.16 11.59 -4.02
CA GLY A 554 34.04 12.82 -4.82
C GLY A 554 33.14 12.65 -6.05
N LYS A 555 33.15 11.48 -6.70
CA LYS A 555 32.28 11.18 -7.86
C LYS A 555 30.82 11.07 -7.45
N ILE A 556 30.53 10.44 -6.30
CA ILE A 556 29.16 10.37 -5.77
C ILE A 556 28.69 11.77 -5.41
N LYS A 557 29.50 12.56 -4.70
CA LYS A 557 29.17 13.95 -4.33
C LYS A 557 28.96 14.86 -5.54
N ALA A 558 29.63 14.61 -6.67
CA ALA A 558 29.44 15.37 -7.90
C ALA A 558 28.04 15.17 -8.51
N GLU A 559 27.39 14.05 -8.24
CA GLU A 559 26.01 13.77 -8.68
C GLU A 559 24.96 14.43 -7.79
N LEU A 560 25.34 14.92 -6.61
CA LEU A 560 24.43 15.49 -5.61
C LEU A 560 24.24 16.99 -5.81
N THR A 561 23.00 17.44 -5.60
CA THR A 561 22.68 18.86 -5.43
C THR A 561 23.35 19.41 -4.17
N ASP A 562 23.55 20.72 -4.09
CA ASP A 562 24.12 21.36 -2.90
C ASP A 562 23.31 21.07 -1.63
N TRP A 563 21.99 20.92 -1.78
CA TRP A 563 21.13 20.51 -0.70
C TRP A 563 21.39 19.08 -0.22
N GLU A 564 21.45 18.12 -1.14
CA GLU A 564 21.72 16.72 -0.81
C GLU A 564 23.09 16.55 -0.18
N LYS A 565 24.10 17.33 -0.60
CA LYS A 565 25.43 17.34 0.04
C LYS A 565 25.34 17.75 1.51
N VAL A 566 24.59 18.81 1.81
CA VAL A 566 24.35 19.28 3.19
C VAL A 566 23.63 18.19 4.00
N CYS A 567 22.64 17.52 3.41
CA CYS A 567 21.89 16.46 4.11
C CYS A 567 22.69 15.17 4.35
N THR A 568 23.63 14.83 3.46
CA THR A 568 24.37 13.55 3.50
C THR A 568 25.78 13.67 4.08
N GLU A 569 26.23 14.87 4.46
CA GLU A 569 27.60 15.13 4.93
C GLU A 569 28.02 14.18 6.05
N ARG A 570 27.21 14.08 7.10
CA ARG A 570 27.45 13.17 8.24
C ARG A 570 27.45 11.70 7.83
N ASP A 571 26.60 11.30 6.88
CA ASP A 571 26.51 9.91 6.42
C ASP A 571 27.78 9.50 5.65
N PHE A 572 28.34 10.41 4.85
CA PHE A 572 29.63 10.21 4.20
C PHE A 572 30.77 10.08 5.22
N GLU A 573 30.81 10.94 6.24
CA GLU A 573 31.83 10.88 7.29
C GLU A 573 31.78 9.54 8.05
N GLN A 574 30.58 9.10 8.42
CA GLN A 574 30.37 7.82 9.10
C GLN A 574 30.79 6.64 8.23
N ALA A 575 30.38 6.61 6.96
CA ALA A 575 30.73 5.53 6.05
C ALA A 575 32.25 5.48 5.78
N LEU A 576 32.91 6.63 5.61
CA LEU A 576 34.36 6.71 5.43
C LEU A 576 35.12 6.21 6.67
N ALA A 577 34.63 6.53 7.88
CA ALA A 577 35.23 6.05 9.12
C ALA A 577 35.18 4.51 9.25
N VAL A 578 34.05 3.89 8.89
CA VAL A 578 33.89 2.42 8.90
C VAL A 578 34.86 1.73 7.94
N HIS A 579 34.99 2.23 6.71
CA HIS A 579 35.91 1.64 5.73
C HIS A 579 37.40 1.87 6.06
N GLY A 580 37.73 2.95 6.76
CA GLY A 580 39.09 3.18 7.23
C GLY A 580 39.56 2.10 8.20
N GLN A 581 38.68 1.59 9.07
CA GLN A 581 39.00 0.53 10.01
C GLN A 581 39.18 -0.83 9.33
N GLU A 582 38.34 -1.17 8.34
CA GLU A 582 38.48 -2.42 7.57
C GLU A 582 39.80 -2.49 6.78
N SER A 583 40.39 -1.34 6.40
CA SER A 583 41.66 -1.32 5.66
C SER A 583 42.91 -1.50 6.53
N MET A 584 42.77 -1.33 7.86
CA MET A 584 43.87 -1.50 8.81
C MET A 584 43.87 -2.86 9.51
N ALA A 585 42.74 -3.57 9.47
CA ALA A 585 42.60 -4.95 9.95
C ALA A 585 42.94 -5.94 8.83
#